data_AF-A0A0J6STT3-F1
#
_entry.id   AF-A0A0J6STT3-F1
#
_cell.length_a   1.000
_cell.length_b   1.000
_cell.length_c   1.000
_cell.angle_alpha   90.00
_cell.angle_beta   90.00
_cell.angle_gamma   90.00
#
_symmetry.space_group_name_H-M   'P 1'
#
loop_
_entity.id
_entity.type
_entity.pdbx_description
1 polymer ?
#
loop_
_entity_poly.entity_id
_entity_poly.type
_entity_poly.pdbx_seq_one_letter_code
_entity_poly.pdbx_strand_id
1 'polypeptide(L)'
;MSDILERLRAETKAAHEAIERDLAWETRIASLAGYRALLARFWGFHAVLEPALAASLDDAAFFDPRRRLPHLVADLRFLGLDDVAIEALPCPQLAPPRGRSGAFGALYVLEGSTLGGQLIAKQVGRRLGPTAESGCRYYAAHGRDTGAMWKAFRLRLADEASRGDADAIVAAAVETFDAMRHWLCAAPVPIPDGEGRGISVARASQRS
;
A
#
# COMPACT_ATOMS: atom_id res chain seq x y z
N MET A 1 7.59 30.67 4.45
CA MET A 1 7.95 29.30 4.00
C MET A 1 6.66 28.52 3.90
N SER A 2 6.32 28.00 2.71
CA SER A 2 5.12 27.18 2.53
C SER A 2 5.29 25.87 3.30
N ASP A 3 4.22 25.42 3.99
CA ASP A 3 4.21 24.12 4.64
C ASP A 3 4.37 23.03 3.57
N ILE A 4 5.42 22.22 3.67
CA ILE A 4 5.70 21.11 2.75
C ILE A 4 4.47 20.20 2.57
N LEU A 5 3.65 20.04 3.60
CA LEU A 5 2.44 19.23 3.52
C LEU A 5 1.37 19.86 2.63
N GLU A 6 1.24 21.19 2.64
CA GLU A 6 0.33 21.91 1.75
C GLU A 6 0.78 21.77 0.30
N ARG A 7 2.09 21.91 0.04
CA ARG A 7 2.68 21.67 -1.28
C ARG A 7 2.42 20.27 -1.78
N LEU A 8 2.76 19.25 -0.99
CA LEU A 8 2.54 17.85 -1.34
C LEU A 8 1.07 17.60 -1.68
N ARG A 9 0.13 18.07 -0.85
CA ARG A 9 -1.31 17.92 -1.14
C ARG A 9 -1.73 18.60 -2.44
N ALA A 10 -1.28 19.82 -2.67
CA ALA A 10 -1.65 20.58 -3.86
C ALA A 10 -1.06 19.96 -5.13
N GLU A 11 0.22 19.65 -5.10
CA GLU A 11 0.99 19.21 -6.26
C GLU A 11 0.78 17.72 -6.59
N THR A 12 0.45 16.87 -5.60
CA THR A 12 0.08 15.46 -5.87
C THR A 12 -1.40 15.24 -6.11
N LYS A 13 -2.25 16.29 -6.01
CA LYS A 13 -3.71 16.14 -6.10
C LYS A 13 -4.16 15.45 -7.38
N ALA A 14 -3.67 15.91 -8.53
CA ALA A 14 -4.05 15.36 -9.83
C ALA A 14 -3.64 13.89 -9.98
N ALA A 15 -2.45 13.52 -9.49
CA ALA A 15 -1.95 12.14 -9.53
C ALA A 15 -2.75 11.22 -8.59
N HIS A 16 -3.13 11.72 -7.40
CA HIS A 16 -4.00 11.02 -6.46
C HIS A 16 -5.41 10.77 -7.04
N GLU A 17 -6.05 11.79 -7.60
CA GLU A 17 -7.36 11.64 -8.25
C GLU A 17 -7.30 10.68 -9.44
N ALA A 18 -6.17 10.67 -10.16
CA ALA A 18 -5.97 9.77 -11.29
C ALA A 18 -5.87 8.30 -10.87
N ILE A 19 -5.19 7.97 -9.77
CA ILE A 19 -5.13 6.59 -9.29
C ILE A 19 -6.48 6.13 -8.72
N GLU A 20 -7.21 6.98 -7.99
CA GLU A 20 -8.54 6.64 -7.47
C GLU A 20 -9.52 6.29 -8.59
N ARG A 21 -9.54 7.10 -9.65
CA ARG A 21 -10.39 6.89 -10.82
C ARG A 21 -10.01 5.62 -11.59
N ASP A 22 -8.73 5.48 -11.93
CA ASP A 22 -8.29 4.45 -12.87
C ASP A 22 -8.17 3.06 -12.21
N LEU A 23 -7.90 3.00 -10.91
CA LEU A 23 -7.86 1.72 -10.19
C LEU A 23 -9.24 1.05 -10.17
N ALA A 24 -10.31 1.87 -10.22
CA ALA A 24 -11.70 1.42 -10.14
C ALA A 24 -11.89 0.41 -9.01
N TRP A 25 -11.42 0.76 -7.81
CA TRP A 25 -11.26 -0.12 -6.64
C TRP A 25 -12.44 -1.08 -6.42
N GLU A 26 -13.67 -0.58 -6.52
CA GLU A 26 -14.88 -1.37 -6.30
C GLU A 26 -15.02 -2.58 -7.24
N THR A 27 -14.58 -2.43 -8.49
CA THR A 27 -14.57 -3.52 -9.48
C THR A 27 -13.54 -4.59 -9.13
N ARG A 28 -12.39 -4.17 -8.58
CA ARG A 28 -11.30 -5.06 -8.17
C ARG A 28 -11.69 -5.91 -6.97
N ILE A 29 -12.57 -5.41 -6.10
CA ILE A 29 -13.08 -6.13 -4.93
C ILE A 29 -14.48 -6.71 -5.11
N ALA A 30 -14.91 -6.94 -6.36
CA ALA A 30 -16.16 -7.64 -6.64
C ALA A 30 -16.10 -9.14 -6.25
N SER A 31 -14.91 -9.70 -6.07
CA SER A 31 -14.70 -11.10 -5.66
C SER A 31 -13.42 -11.26 -4.84
N LEU A 32 -13.31 -12.36 -4.09
CA LEU A 32 -12.06 -12.72 -3.39
C LEU A 32 -10.88 -12.90 -4.36
N ALA A 33 -11.12 -13.45 -5.54
CA ALA A 33 -10.07 -13.61 -6.57
C ALA A 33 -9.56 -12.26 -7.09
N GLY A 34 -10.47 -11.30 -7.33
CA GLY A 34 -10.09 -9.94 -7.72
C GLY A 34 -9.33 -9.21 -6.60
N TYR A 35 -9.78 -9.36 -5.35
CA TYR A 35 -9.11 -8.78 -4.19
C TYR A 35 -7.70 -9.36 -4.00
N ARG A 36 -7.55 -10.69 -4.10
CA ARG A 36 -6.26 -11.39 -4.10
C ARG A 36 -5.35 -10.86 -5.21
N ALA A 37 -5.90 -10.67 -6.41
CA ALA A 37 -5.13 -10.14 -7.52
C ALA A 37 -4.66 -8.70 -7.30
N LEU A 38 -5.47 -7.89 -6.66
CA LEU A 38 -5.07 -6.54 -6.30
C LEU A 38 -3.99 -6.52 -5.20
N LEU A 39 -4.14 -7.33 -4.15
CA LEU A 39 -3.09 -7.45 -3.13
C LEU A 39 -1.78 -7.97 -3.70
N ALA A 40 -1.80 -8.87 -4.67
CA ALA A 40 -0.59 -9.33 -5.35
C ALA A 40 0.16 -8.19 -6.07
N ARG A 41 -0.58 -7.25 -6.69
CA ARG A 41 0.05 -6.05 -7.28
C ARG A 41 0.60 -5.12 -6.21
N PHE A 42 -0.11 -4.91 -5.11
CA PHE A 42 0.43 -4.13 -3.99
C PHE A 42 1.68 -4.78 -3.40
N TRP A 43 1.70 -6.10 -3.26
CA TRP A 43 2.89 -6.84 -2.84
C TRP A 43 4.06 -6.55 -3.77
N GLY A 44 3.89 -6.68 -5.10
CA GLY A 44 4.97 -6.41 -6.06
C GLY A 44 5.51 -4.98 -5.97
N PHE A 45 4.63 -3.99 -5.79
CA PHE A 45 5.04 -2.59 -5.63
C PHE A 45 5.87 -2.39 -4.35
N HIS A 46 5.39 -2.92 -3.23
CA HIS A 46 6.07 -2.83 -1.93
C HIS A 46 7.38 -3.65 -1.89
N ALA A 47 7.44 -4.79 -2.58
CA ALA A 47 8.62 -5.66 -2.65
C ALA A 47 9.83 -4.95 -3.26
N VAL A 48 9.58 -4.04 -4.20
CA VAL A 48 10.61 -3.21 -4.83
C VAL A 48 10.88 -1.93 -4.03
N LEU A 49 9.82 -1.25 -3.59
CA LEU A 49 9.96 0.08 -3.00
C LEU A 49 10.50 0.05 -1.56
N GLU A 50 10.08 -0.89 -0.72
CA GLU A 50 10.48 -0.89 0.70
C GLU A 50 11.99 -1.10 0.92
N PRO A 51 12.69 -2.02 0.22
CA PRO A 51 14.14 -2.12 0.32
C PRO A 51 14.86 -0.84 -0.13
N ALA A 52 14.37 -0.20 -1.21
CA ALA A 52 14.94 1.05 -1.70
C ALA A 52 14.76 2.20 -0.70
N LEU A 53 13.58 2.28 -0.05
CA LEU A 53 13.33 3.23 1.02
C LEU A 53 14.22 2.99 2.24
N ALA A 54 14.38 1.73 2.65
CA ALA A 54 15.24 1.39 3.78
C ALA A 54 16.70 1.84 3.54
N ALA A 55 17.23 1.59 2.33
CA ALA A 55 18.58 2.01 1.95
C ALA A 55 18.73 3.54 1.89
N SER A 56 17.74 4.26 1.34
CA SER A 56 17.82 5.72 1.20
C SER A 56 17.55 6.48 2.51
N LEU A 57 16.77 5.91 3.44
CA LEU A 57 16.45 6.53 4.72
C LEU A 57 17.54 6.30 5.77
N ASP A 58 18.14 5.10 5.78
CA ASP A 58 19.14 4.66 6.77
C ASP A 58 18.69 4.89 8.24
N ASP A 59 17.40 4.70 8.51
CA ASP A 59 16.78 4.88 9.83
C ASP A 59 15.72 3.79 10.03
N ALA A 60 16.18 2.60 10.43
CA ALA A 60 15.33 1.43 10.64
C ALA A 60 14.27 1.67 11.73
N ALA A 61 14.62 2.37 12.81
CA ALA A 61 13.68 2.68 13.90
C ALA A 61 12.50 3.53 13.41
N PHE A 62 12.74 4.44 12.47
CA PHE A 62 11.68 5.20 11.84
C PHE A 62 10.93 4.40 10.77
N PHE A 63 11.62 3.62 9.94
CA PHE A 63 10.99 3.01 8.77
C PHE A 63 10.32 1.66 9.05
N ASP A 64 10.90 0.80 9.89
CA ASP A 64 10.40 -0.56 10.11
C ASP A 64 8.93 -0.62 10.58
N PRO A 65 8.45 0.27 11.48
CA PRO A 65 7.04 0.30 11.86
C PRO A 65 6.08 0.67 10.71
N ARG A 66 6.59 1.21 9.61
CA ARG A 66 5.83 1.68 8.43
C ARG A 66 5.81 0.67 7.28
N ARG A 67 6.59 -0.41 7.37
CA ARG A 67 6.60 -1.48 6.38
C ARG A 67 5.22 -2.12 6.27
N ARG A 68 4.84 -2.50 5.04
CA ARG A 68 3.56 -3.12 4.69
C ARG A 68 3.74 -4.50 4.09
N LEU A 69 4.93 -4.84 3.60
CA LEU A 69 5.24 -6.16 3.07
C LEU A 69 4.79 -7.31 3.98
N PRO A 70 5.07 -7.31 5.29
CA PRO A 70 4.63 -8.40 6.17
C PRO A 70 3.10 -8.53 6.24
N HIS A 71 2.37 -7.42 6.14
CA HIS A 71 0.91 -7.43 6.13
C HIS A 71 0.37 -8.01 4.81
N LEU A 72 0.98 -7.65 3.68
CA LEU A 72 0.62 -8.17 2.36
C LEU A 72 0.88 -9.68 2.26
N VAL A 73 2.03 -10.15 2.77
CA VAL A 73 2.33 -11.60 2.82
C VAL A 73 1.28 -12.33 3.68
N ALA A 74 0.95 -11.80 4.86
CA ALA A 74 -0.05 -12.41 5.73
C ALA A 74 -1.44 -12.47 5.07
N ASP A 75 -1.84 -11.41 4.37
CA ASP A 75 -3.13 -11.36 3.68
C ASP A 75 -3.17 -12.29 2.45
N LEU A 76 -2.09 -12.37 1.67
CA LEU A 76 -1.99 -13.26 0.51
C LEU A 76 -2.00 -14.74 0.93
N ARG A 77 -1.34 -15.08 2.05
CA ARG A 77 -1.43 -16.41 2.66
C ARG A 77 -2.85 -16.77 3.07
N PHE A 78 -3.55 -15.84 3.72
CA PHE A 78 -4.96 -16.03 4.07
C PHE A 78 -5.83 -16.27 2.84
N LEU A 79 -5.50 -15.65 1.71
CA LEU A 79 -6.20 -15.80 0.42
C LEU A 79 -5.72 -17.01 -0.40
N GLY A 80 -4.93 -17.90 0.19
CA GLY A 80 -4.58 -19.21 -0.37
C GLY A 80 -3.35 -19.24 -1.26
N LEU A 81 -2.47 -18.23 -1.21
CA LEU A 81 -1.13 -18.35 -1.80
C LEU A 81 -0.15 -18.92 -0.77
N ASP A 82 0.72 -19.83 -1.20
CA ASP A 82 1.88 -20.23 -0.43
C ASP A 82 3.07 -19.29 -0.71
N ASP A 83 4.18 -19.52 0.00
CA ASP A 83 5.37 -18.67 -0.08
C ASP A 83 6.01 -18.71 -1.46
N VAL A 84 6.00 -19.88 -2.12
CA VAL A 84 6.54 -20.05 -3.47
C VAL A 84 5.73 -19.22 -4.47
N ALA A 85 4.39 -19.26 -4.38
CA ALA A 85 3.51 -18.46 -5.23
C ALA A 85 3.67 -16.96 -4.97
N ILE A 86 3.87 -16.54 -3.71
CA ILE A 86 4.10 -15.14 -3.34
C ILE A 86 5.44 -14.65 -3.91
N GLU A 87 6.52 -15.42 -3.77
CA GLU A 87 7.84 -15.07 -4.30
C GLU A 87 7.85 -14.98 -5.84
N ALA A 88 6.98 -15.73 -6.52
CA ALA A 88 6.81 -15.69 -7.96
C ALA A 88 5.89 -14.55 -8.47
N LEU A 89 5.30 -13.74 -7.59
CA LEU A 89 4.44 -12.63 -7.99
C LEU A 89 5.21 -11.57 -8.78
N PRO A 90 4.57 -10.92 -9.76
CA PRO A 90 5.26 -9.98 -10.62
C PRO A 90 5.55 -8.67 -9.86
N CYS A 91 6.71 -8.08 -10.13
CA CYS A 91 7.16 -6.81 -9.57
C CYS A 91 7.29 -5.75 -10.68
N PRO A 92 6.97 -4.47 -10.40
CA PRO A 92 7.24 -3.39 -11.34
C PRO A 92 8.74 -3.11 -11.45
N GLN A 93 9.16 -2.61 -12.61
CA GLN A 93 10.45 -1.92 -12.72
C GLN A 93 10.27 -0.49 -12.22
N LEU A 94 10.82 -0.19 -11.03
CA LEU A 94 10.77 1.14 -10.42
C LEU A 94 12.18 1.73 -10.36
N ALA A 95 12.29 3.03 -10.64
CA ALA A 95 13.49 3.76 -10.28
C ALA A 95 13.53 3.92 -8.75
N PRO A 96 14.67 3.66 -8.09
CA PRO A 96 14.77 3.87 -6.65
C PRO A 96 14.64 5.38 -6.34
N PRO A 97 14.05 5.74 -5.18
CA PRO A 97 13.97 7.13 -4.76
C PRO A 97 15.37 7.75 -4.65
N ARG A 98 15.52 8.98 -5.17
CA ARG A 98 16.81 9.69 -5.20
C ARG A 98 17.13 10.28 -3.84
N GLY A 99 18.01 9.60 -3.11
CA GLY A 99 18.47 10.02 -1.79
C GLY A 99 17.33 10.14 -0.77
N ARG A 100 17.62 10.84 0.33
CA ARG A 100 16.71 10.92 1.49
C ARG A 100 15.44 11.70 1.17
N SER A 101 15.55 12.84 0.50
CA SER A 101 14.41 13.67 0.09
C SER A 101 13.46 12.91 -0.84
N GLY A 102 13.99 12.16 -1.82
CA GLY A 102 13.17 11.29 -2.67
C GLY A 102 12.44 10.20 -1.87
N ALA A 103 13.12 9.58 -0.89
CA ALA A 103 12.52 8.57 -0.04
C ALA A 103 11.36 9.13 0.82
N PHE A 104 11.48 10.37 1.33
CA PHE A 104 10.38 11.03 2.05
C PHE A 104 9.18 11.34 1.15
N GLY A 105 9.42 11.71 -0.12
CA GLY A 105 8.36 11.90 -1.12
C GLY A 105 7.58 10.60 -1.38
N ALA A 106 8.29 9.50 -1.62
CA ALA A 106 7.67 8.19 -1.79
C ALA A 106 6.95 7.71 -0.51
N LEU A 107 7.54 7.93 0.66
CA LEU A 107 6.93 7.56 1.95
C LEU A 107 5.67 8.37 2.25
N TYR A 108 5.58 9.64 1.82
CA TYR A 108 4.36 10.43 1.92
C TYR A 108 3.18 9.75 1.20
N VAL A 109 3.41 9.18 0.02
CA VAL A 109 2.38 8.46 -0.73
C VAL A 109 1.92 7.22 0.02
N LEU A 110 2.87 6.42 0.52
CA LEU A 110 2.56 5.20 1.27
C LEU A 110 1.81 5.49 2.58
N GLU A 111 2.28 6.47 3.36
CA GLU A 111 1.65 6.85 4.63
C GLU A 111 0.28 7.50 4.40
N GLY A 112 0.14 8.32 3.34
CA GLY A 112 -1.13 8.95 2.98
C GLY A 112 -2.19 7.93 2.56
N SER A 113 -1.80 6.85 1.87
CA SER A 113 -2.71 5.79 1.43
C SER A 113 -3.38 5.03 2.59
N THR A 114 -2.80 5.07 3.80
CA THR A 114 -3.33 4.36 4.98
C THR A 114 -4.67 4.92 5.47
N LEU A 115 -4.87 6.24 5.30
CA LEU A 115 -6.10 6.92 5.72
C LEU A 115 -7.28 6.49 4.85
N GLY A 116 -7.09 6.46 3.53
CA GLY A 116 -8.07 5.89 2.60
C GLY A 116 -8.24 4.38 2.78
N GLY A 117 -7.17 3.68 3.16
CA GLY A 117 -7.16 2.25 3.42
C GLY A 117 -8.16 1.78 4.47
N GLN A 118 -8.45 2.58 5.51
CA GLN A 118 -9.44 2.21 6.53
C GLN A 118 -10.87 2.09 5.96
N LEU A 119 -11.25 2.99 5.05
CA LEU A 119 -12.56 2.92 4.38
C LEU A 119 -12.63 1.67 3.50
N ILE A 120 -11.54 1.40 2.79
CA ILE A 120 -11.39 0.21 1.96
C ILE A 120 -11.51 -1.06 2.81
N ALA A 121 -10.81 -1.17 3.93
CA ALA A 121 -10.87 -2.34 4.82
C ALA A 121 -12.31 -2.63 5.28
N LYS A 122 -13.06 -1.58 5.62
CA LYS A 122 -14.47 -1.69 5.98
C LYS A 122 -15.34 -2.21 4.83
N GLN A 123 -15.07 -1.80 3.60
CA GLN A 123 -15.80 -2.29 2.42
C GLN A 123 -15.44 -3.75 2.11
N VAL A 124 -14.16 -4.13 2.17
CA VAL A 124 -13.70 -5.51 1.98
C VAL A 124 -14.36 -6.44 2.99
N GLY A 125 -14.33 -6.10 4.28
CA GLY A 125 -14.96 -6.93 5.31
C GLY A 125 -16.46 -7.08 5.12
N ARG A 126 -17.15 -6.01 4.70
CA ARG A 126 -18.60 -6.06 4.43
C ARG A 126 -18.96 -6.89 3.20
N ARG A 127 -18.16 -6.83 2.13
CA ARG A 127 -18.49 -7.47 0.84
C ARG A 127 -17.95 -8.90 0.74
N LEU A 128 -16.75 -9.15 1.27
CA LEU A 128 -15.99 -10.38 1.03
C LEU A 128 -15.71 -11.17 2.32
N GLY A 129 -15.75 -10.54 3.50
CA GLY A 129 -15.49 -11.17 4.80
C GLY A 129 -14.11 -10.95 5.45
N PRO A 130 -12.99 -10.66 4.75
CA PRO A 130 -11.70 -10.39 5.40
C PRO A 130 -11.74 -9.22 6.39
N THR A 131 -11.01 -9.34 7.49
CA THR A 131 -10.90 -8.33 8.56
C THR A 131 -9.44 -7.94 8.80
N ALA A 132 -9.21 -6.97 9.68
CA ALA A 132 -7.86 -6.56 10.07
C ALA A 132 -7.04 -7.71 10.68
N GLU A 133 -7.70 -8.70 11.28
CA GLU A 133 -7.07 -9.88 11.88
C GLU A 133 -6.83 -10.99 10.86
N SER A 134 -7.62 -11.02 9.77
CA SER A 134 -7.60 -12.10 8.77
C SER A 134 -7.86 -11.58 7.35
N GLY A 135 -6.80 -11.44 6.55
CA GLY A 135 -6.90 -11.14 5.11
C GLY A 135 -7.09 -9.67 4.72
N CYS A 136 -7.02 -8.73 5.68
CA CYS A 136 -7.09 -7.29 5.41
C CYS A 136 -6.13 -6.46 6.28
N ARG A 137 -5.01 -7.04 6.72
CA ARG A 137 -3.95 -6.36 7.50
C ARG A 137 -3.32 -5.20 6.74
N TYR A 138 -3.17 -5.33 5.42
CA TYR A 138 -2.58 -4.30 4.58
C TYR A 138 -3.37 -2.99 4.67
N TYR A 139 -4.68 -3.04 4.44
CA TYR A 139 -5.55 -1.88 4.49
C TYR A 139 -5.85 -1.41 5.90
N ALA A 140 -5.86 -2.32 6.88
CA ALA A 140 -5.90 -1.95 8.28
C ALA A 140 -4.64 -1.19 8.71
N ALA A 141 -3.49 -1.41 8.07
CA ALA A 141 -2.24 -0.69 8.27
C ALA A 141 -1.84 -0.57 9.76
N HIS A 142 -2.00 0.62 10.35
CA HIS A 142 -1.68 0.89 11.76
C HIS A 142 -2.90 0.81 12.69
N GLY A 143 -4.09 0.50 12.16
CA GLY A 143 -5.34 0.46 12.91
C GLY A 143 -5.58 1.75 13.69
N ARG A 144 -5.71 1.61 15.01
CA ARG A 144 -5.94 2.75 15.93
C ARG A 144 -4.78 3.75 15.96
N ASP A 145 -3.57 3.32 15.61
CA ASP A 145 -2.37 4.16 15.66
C ASP A 145 -2.15 4.96 14.37
N THR A 146 -3.02 4.82 13.37
CA THR A 146 -2.89 5.52 12.07
C THR A 146 -2.71 7.03 12.23
N GLY A 147 -3.50 7.66 13.10
CA GLY A 147 -3.37 9.10 13.36
C GLY A 147 -2.04 9.49 14.02
N ALA A 148 -1.55 8.67 14.95
CA ALA A 148 -0.28 8.89 15.64
C ALA A 148 0.91 8.70 14.69
N MET A 149 0.89 7.63 13.89
CA MET A 149 1.90 7.33 12.88
C MET A 149 1.98 8.44 11.81
N TRP A 150 0.84 8.92 11.34
CA TRP A 150 0.77 10.05 10.42
C TRP A 150 1.32 11.33 11.04
N LYS A 151 0.98 11.64 12.30
CA LYS A 151 1.53 12.80 13.01
C LYS A 151 3.05 12.70 13.15
N ALA A 152 3.57 11.54 13.53
CA ALA A 152 5.01 11.31 13.65
C ALA A 152 5.74 11.44 12.31
N PHE A 153 5.15 10.92 11.23
CA PHE A 153 5.68 11.08 9.88
C PHE A 153 5.75 12.56 9.47
N ARG A 154 4.67 13.33 9.67
CA ARG A 154 4.63 14.77 9.33
C ARG A 154 5.73 15.58 10.02
N LEU A 155 6.06 15.27 11.27
CA LEU A 155 7.14 15.94 11.99
C LEU A 155 8.50 15.67 11.33
N ARG A 156 8.77 14.41 10.97
CA ARG A 156 10.03 14.02 10.29
C ARG A 156 10.10 14.60 8.86
N LEU A 157 8.97 14.64 8.16
CA LEU A 157 8.86 15.25 6.84
C LEU A 157 9.16 16.76 6.88
N ALA A 158 8.63 17.48 7.86
CA ALA A 158 8.90 18.90 8.03
C ALA A 158 10.38 19.18 8.33
N ASP A 159 11.00 18.38 9.20
CA ASP A 159 12.44 18.50 9.47
C ASP A 159 13.27 18.21 8.21
N GLU A 160 12.94 17.14 7.46
CA GLU A 160 13.62 16.82 6.20
C GLU A 160 13.46 17.94 5.17
N ALA A 161 12.25 18.48 4.98
CA ALA A 161 12.01 19.56 4.03
C ALA A 161 12.73 20.87 4.41
N SER A 162 13.03 21.07 5.70
CA SER A 162 13.77 22.25 6.16
C SER A 162 15.28 22.14 5.95
N ARG A 163 15.81 20.92 5.86
CA ARG A 163 17.26 20.63 5.74
C ARG A 163 17.66 20.18 4.35
N GLY A 164 16.74 19.56 3.62
CA GLY A 164 16.94 18.97 2.31
C GLY A 164 16.22 19.73 1.21
N ASP A 165 15.92 19.01 0.13
CA ASP A 165 15.32 19.57 -1.07
C ASP A 165 13.80 19.30 -1.09
N ALA A 166 13.03 20.32 -0.75
CA ALA A 166 11.57 20.27 -0.76
C ALA A 166 11.00 19.97 -2.15
N ASP A 167 11.65 20.42 -3.23
CA ASP A 167 11.20 20.17 -4.60
C ASP A 167 11.44 18.71 -4.98
N ALA A 168 12.57 18.13 -4.56
CA ALA A 168 12.84 16.70 -4.72
C ALA A 168 11.85 15.81 -3.95
N ILE A 169 11.41 16.22 -2.75
CA ILE A 169 10.36 15.52 -1.99
C ILE A 169 9.05 15.50 -2.79
N VAL A 170 8.63 16.66 -3.29
CA VAL A 170 7.37 16.78 -4.04
C VAL A 170 7.43 16.02 -5.36
N ALA A 171 8.51 16.17 -6.12
CA ALA A 171 8.71 15.45 -7.38
C ALA A 171 8.66 13.93 -7.18
N ALA A 172 9.35 13.41 -6.16
CA ALA A 172 9.33 11.98 -5.86
C ALA A 172 7.95 11.48 -5.43
N ALA A 173 7.15 12.30 -4.75
CA ALA A 173 5.77 11.93 -4.40
C ALA A 173 4.89 11.81 -5.66
N VAL A 174 5.01 12.75 -6.61
CA VAL A 174 4.31 12.68 -7.90
C VAL A 174 4.75 11.45 -8.69
N GLU A 175 6.06 11.23 -8.84
CA GLU A 175 6.62 10.05 -9.52
C GLU A 175 6.13 8.74 -8.89
N THR A 176 6.01 8.69 -7.56
CA THR A 176 5.52 7.51 -6.84
C THR A 176 4.04 7.25 -7.11
N PHE A 177 3.19 8.29 -7.13
CA PHE A 177 1.79 8.13 -7.53
C PHE A 177 1.65 7.63 -8.97
N ASP A 178 2.41 8.22 -9.89
CA ASP A 178 2.37 7.82 -11.29
C ASP A 178 2.83 6.38 -11.46
N ALA A 179 3.94 5.99 -10.84
CA ALA A 179 4.44 4.62 -10.86
C ALA A 179 3.42 3.63 -10.26
N MET A 180 2.80 4.00 -9.12
CA MET A 180 1.77 3.19 -8.49
C MET A 180 0.54 3.04 -9.39
N ARG A 181 0.09 4.12 -10.04
CA ARG A 181 -1.04 4.09 -10.97
C ARG A 181 -0.75 3.20 -12.18
N HIS A 182 0.38 3.42 -12.86
CA HIS A 182 0.79 2.61 -14.01
C HIS A 182 0.86 1.13 -13.63
N TRP A 183 1.43 0.83 -12.47
CA TRP A 183 1.52 -0.53 -11.99
C TRP A 183 0.15 -1.11 -11.62
N LEU A 184 -0.63 -0.50 -10.73
CA LEU A 184 -1.88 -1.11 -10.24
C LEU A 184 -2.99 -1.18 -11.31
N CYS A 185 -2.97 -0.27 -12.29
CA CYS A 185 -3.98 -0.15 -13.33
C CYS A 185 -3.65 -0.92 -14.61
N ALA A 186 -2.42 -1.45 -14.74
CA ALA A 186 -2.07 -2.31 -15.86
C ALA A 186 -2.95 -3.58 -15.90
N ALA A 187 -3.06 -4.17 -17.09
CA ALA A 187 -3.84 -5.39 -17.32
C ALA A 187 -3.45 -6.50 -16.32
N PRO A 188 -4.41 -7.34 -15.90
CA PRO A 188 -4.13 -8.44 -14.97
C PRO A 188 -3.02 -9.34 -15.52
N VAL A 189 -1.99 -9.58 -14.72
CA VAL A 189 -1.05 -10.68 -14.96
C VAL A 189 -1.69 -11.92 -14.34
N PRO A 190 -1.75 -13.07 -15.04
CA PRO A 190 -2.24 -14.31 -14.46
C PRO A 190 -1.48 -14.61 -13.16
N ILE A 191 -2.21 -14.81 -12.07
CA ILE A 191 -1.63 -15.26 -10.81
C ILE A 191 -1.70 -16.78 -10.82
N PRO A 192 -0.62 -17.50 -10.48
CA PRO A 192 -0.67 -18.95 -10.38
C PRO A 192 -1.82 -19.37 -9.45
N ASP A 193 -2.66 -20.28 -9.91
CA ASP A 193 -3.65 -20.90 -9.04
C ASP A 193 -2.90 -21.76 -8.03
N GLY A 194 -2.75 -21.26 -6.80
CA GLY A 194 -2.36 -22.09 -5.67
C GLY A 194 -3.36 -23.23 -5.55
N GLU A 195 -2.88 -24.47 -5.55
CA GLU A 195 -3.72 -25.67 -5.58
C GLU A 195 -4.85 -25.58 -4.55
N GLY A 196 -6.08 -25.57 -5.06
CA GLY A 196 -7.28 -25.30 -4.26
C GLY A 196 -7.50 -26.32 -3.16
N ARG A 197 -7.27 -25.90 -1.91
CA ARG A 197 -8.01 -26.46 -0.76
C ARG A 197 -9.14 -25.51 -0.43
N GLY A 198 -10.33 -25.85 -0.90
CA GLY A 198 -11.55 -25.09 -0.70
C GLY A 198 -11.78 -24.79 0.78
N ILE A 199 -11.86 -23.50 1.12
CA ILE A 199 -12.32 -23.06 2.44
C ILE A 199 -13.84 -23.28 2.45
N SER A 200 -14.27 -24.40 3.02
CA SER A 200 -15.67 -24.63 3.37
C SER A 200 -16.04 -23.69 4.53
N VAL A 201 -16.72 -22.60 4.21
CA VAL A 201 -17.34 -21.74 5.22
C VAL A 201 -18.55 -22.49 5.77
N ALA A 202 -18.38 -23.13 6.93
CA ALA A 202 -19.45 -23.79 7.64
C ALA A 202 -20.56 -22.78 7.96
N ARG A 203 -21.75 -22.97 7.37
CA ARG A 203 -22.97 -22.28 7.79
C ARG A 203 -23.36 -22.79 9.17
N ALA A 204 -23.24 -21.95 10.19
CA ALA A 204 -23.84 -22.21 11.50
C ALA A 204 -25.37 -22.21 11.33
N SER A 205 -25.95 -23.40 11.44
CA SER A 205 -27.40 -23.60 11.48
C SER A 205 -27.93 -23.14 12.84
N GLN A 206 -28.67 -22.04 12.87
CA GLN A 206 -29.53 -21.72 14.01
C GLN A 206 -30.85 -22.47 13.83
N ARG A 207 -31.03 -23.51 14.66
CA ARG A 207 -32.33 -24.04 15.07
C ARG A 207 -32.36 -24.03 16.59
N SER A 208 -33.24 -23.21 17.14
CA SER A 208 -34.25 -23.56 18.15
C SER A 208 -34.91 -22.28 18.65
#